data_AF-A0A5K1BQP6-F1
#
_entry.id   AF-A0A5K1BQP6-F1
#
_cell.length_a   1.000
_cell.length_b   1.000
_cell.length_c   1.000
_cell.angle_alpha   90.00
_cell.angle_beta   90.00
_cell.angle_gamma   90.00
#
_symmetry.space_group_name_H-M   'P 1'
#
loop_
_entity.id
_entity.type
_entity.pdbx_description
1 polymer ?
#
loop_
_entity_poly.entity_id
_entity_poly.type
_entity_poly.pdbx_seq_one_letter_code
_entity_poly.pdbx_strand_id
1 'polypeptide(L)' 'SLHDCEKLLLQSHGSQLKDTVAVETQDCIRRFHAAFRTSMSDDLHTNVVLAALTEPLKTMNDLLHTRK' A
#
# COMPACT_ATOMS: atom_id res chain seq x y z
N SER A 1 -12.91 13.40 -6.45
CA SER A 1 -13.39 12.07 -6.85
C SER A 1 -12.25 11.06 -6.70
N LEU A 2 -12.53 9.74 -6.70
CA LEU A 2 -11.47 8.72 -6.65
C LEU A 2 -10.45 8.88 -7.81
N HIS A 3 -10.96 9.32 -8.96
CA HIS A 3 -10.20 9.65 -10.16
C HIS A 3 -9.21 10.81 -9.94
N ASP A 4 -9.58 11.83 -9.15
CA ASP A 4 -8.67 12.93 -8.82
C ASP A 4 -7.53 12.48 -7.90
N CYS A 5 -7.81 11.54 -6.99
CA CYS A 5 -6.80 10.93 -6.13
C CYS A 5 -5.81 10.08 -6.94
N GLU A 6 -6.31 9.28 -7.89
CA GLU A 6 -5.47 8.49 -8.81
C GLU A 6 -4.55 9.39 -9.65
N LYS A 7 -5.09 10.50 -10.17
CA LYS A 7 -4.32 11.48 -10.95
C LYS A 7 -3.21 12.15 -10.13
N LEU A 8 -3.49 12.51 -8.88
CA LEU A 8 -2.49 13.08 -7.95
C LEU A 8 -1.39 12.06 -7.61
N LEU A 9 -1.75 10.79 -7.39
CA LEU A 9 -0.78 9.73 -7.12
C LEU A 9 0.15 9.52 -8.31
N LEU A 10 -0.38 9.43 -9.53
CA LEU A 10 0.42 9.27 -10.75
C LEU A 10 1.38 10.44 -10.97
N GLN A 11 0.96 11.67 -10.68
CA GLN A 11 1.80 12.86 -10.78
C GLN A 11 2.92 12.88 -9.73
N SER A 12 2.64 12.41 -8.51
CA SER A 12 3.63 12.31 -7.43
C SER A 12 4.70 11.24 -7.68
N HIS A 13 4.41 10.19 -8.44
CA HIS A 13 5.30 9.04 -8.63
C HIS A 13 6.22 9.15 -9.87
N GLY A 14 6.06 10.21 -10.68
CA GLY A 14 6.67 10.32 -12.02
C GLY A 14 8.20 10.52 -12.07
N SER A 15 8.87 10.83 -10.97
CA SER A 15 10.31 11.20 -11.03
C SER A 15 11.24 10.55 -10.00
N GLN A 16 10.73 9.84 -8.98
CA GLN A 16 11.57 9.37 -7.87
C GLN A 16 11.58 7.85 -7.63
N LEU A 17 10.67 7.08 -8.21
CA LEU A 17 10.58 5.63 -7.98
C LEU A 17 11.48 4.81 -8.91
N LYS A 18 12.63 5.35 -9.33
CA LYS A 18 13.58 4.64 -10.19
C LYS A 18 14.54 3.73 -9.40
N ASP A 19 14.50 3.81 -8.06
CA ASP A 19 15.08 2.80 -7.19
C ASP A 19 14.05 1.69 -7.00
N THR A 20 14.39 0.51 -7.52
CA THR A 20 13.49 -0.64 -7.53
C THR A 20 13.04 -0.97 -6.11
N VAL A 21 11.74 -0.87 -5.85
CA VAL A 21 11.13 -1.28 -4.58
C VAL A 21 11.46 -2.76 -4.35
N ALA A 22 12.01 -3.08 -3.18
CA ALA A 22 12.38 -4.46 -2.82
C ALA A 22 11.20 -5.43 -3.02
N VAL A 23 11.50 -6.66 -3.41
CA VAL A 23 10.49 -7.69 -3.75
C VAL A 23 9.55 -7.92 -2.57
N GLU A 24 10.06 -7.89 -1.35
CA GLU A 24 9.31 -8.03 -0.10
C GLU A 24 8.29 -6.91 0.07
N THR A 25 8.68 -5.67 -0.24
CA THR A 25 7.79 -4.50 -0.18
C THR A 25 6.71 -4.58 -1.26
N GLN A 26 7.05 -5.01 -2.47
CA GLN A 26 6.06 -5.25 -3.53
C GLN A 26 5.06 -6.33 -3.13
N ASP A 27 5.53 -7.38 -2.47
CA ASP A 27 4.67 -8.48 -2.04
C ASP A 27 3.73 -8.07 -0.90
N CYS A 28 4.22 -7.28 0.07
CA CYS A 28 3.39 -6.66 1.11
C CYS A 28 2.25 -5.83 0.50
N ILE A 29 2.56 -4.95 -0.47
CA ILE A 29 1.55 -4.13 -1.17
C ILE A 29 0.52 -5.01 -1.87
N ARG A 30 0.98 -6.03 -2.62
CA ARG A 30 0.10 -6.94 -3.36
C ARG A 30 -0.84 -7.72 -2.44
N ARG A 31 -0.34 -8.25 -1.32
CA ARG A 31 -1.14 -8.98 -0.33
C ARG A 31 -2.20 -8.07 0.30
N PHE A 32 -1.80 -6.87 0.73
CA PHE A 32 -2.74 -5.90 1.28
C PHE A 32 -3.82 -5.53 0.26
N HIS A 33 -3.45 -5.25 -0.99
CA HIS A 33 -4.42 -4.92 -2.04
C HIS A 33 -5.41 -6.07 -2.30
N ALA A 34 -4.94 -7.32 -2.31
CA ALA A 34 -5.81 -8.49 -2.45
C ALA A 34 -6.77 -8.63 -1.27
N ALA A 35 -6.29 -8.45 -0.03
CA ALA A 35 -7.10 -8.48 1.18
C ALA A 35 -8.13 -7.35 1.20
N PHE A 36 -7.74 -6.13 0.84
CA PHE A 36 -8.62 -4.97 0.72
C PHE A 36 -9.72 -5.24 -0.30
N ARG A 37 -9.36 -5.61 -1.53
CA ARG A 37 -10.33 -5.83 -2.60
C ARG A 37 -11.33 -6.92 -2.25
N THR A 38 -10.86 -8.04 -1.69
CA THR A 38 -11.72 -9.16 -1.31
C THR A 38 -12.66 -8.75 -0.17
N SER A 39 -12.11 -8.20 0.91
CA SER A 39 -12.87 -7.87 2.13
C SER A 39 -13.81 -6.69 1.94
N MET A 40 -13.48 -5.71 1.09
CA MET A 40 -14.39 -4.58 0.82
C MET A 40 -15.48 -4.94 -0.19
N SER A 41 -15.24 -5.92 -1.06
CA SER A 41 -16.26 -6.41 -1.99
C SER A 41 -17.22 -7.40 -1.30
N ASP A 42 -16.75 -8.06 -0.23
CA ASP A 42 -17.53 -8.96 0.60
C ASP A 42 -18.00 -8.26 1.88
N ASP A 43 -19.22 -7.74 1.86
CA ASP A 43 -19.90 -7.11 3.00
C ASP A 43 -19.14 -5.97 3.72
N LEU A 44 -18.23 -5.29 3.02
CA LEU A 44 -17.46 -4.17 3.57
C LEU A 44 -16.79 -4.52 4.92
N HIS A 45 -16.16 -5.69 5.01
CA HIS A 45 -15.45 -6.19 6.19
C HIS A 45 -14.26 -5.28 6.60
N THR A 46 -14.59 -4.10 7.13
CA THR A 46 -13.67 -3.00 7.40
C THR A 46 -12.71 -3.36 8.53
N ASN A 47 -13.16 -4.15 9.50
CA ASN A 47 -12.33 -4.73 10.55
C ASN A 47 -11.17 -5.58 9.99
N VAL A 48 -11.43 -6.38 8.95
CA VAL A 48 -10.40 -7.20 8.30
C VAL A 48 -9.38 -6.31 7.58
N VAL A 49 -9.84 -5.29 6.87
CA VAL A 49 -8.97 -4.31 6.21
C VAL A 49 -8.10 -3.55 7.21
N LEU A 50 -8.70 -3.08 8.31
CA LEU A 50 -7.97 -2.36 9.36
C LEU A 50 -6.91 -3.24 10.03
N ALA A 51 -7.20 -4.51 10.26
CA ALA A 51 -6.21 -5.45 10.77
C ALA A 51 -5.07 -5.66 9.77
N ALA A 52 -5.39 -5.79 8.47
CA ALA A 52 -4.43 -5.99 7.40
C ALA A 52 -3.48 -4.79 7.19
N LEU A 53 -3.85 -3.57 7.63
CA LEU A 53 -2.98 -2.38 7.56
C LEU A 53 -1.72 -2.49 8.44
N THR A 54 -1.72 -3.35 9.45
CA THR A 54 -0.61 -3.49 10.40
C THR A 54 0.71 -3.81 9.72
N GLU A 55 0.71 -4.77 8.78
CA GLU A 55 1.91 -5.21 8.07
C GLU A 55 2.47 -4.12 7.13
N PRO A 56 1.66 -3.47 6.26
CA PRO A 56 2.12 -2.31 5.48
C PRO A 56 2.66 -1.16 6.33
N LEU A 57 1.98 -0.79 7.43
CA LEU A 57 2.42 0.28 8.31
C LEU A 57 3.75 -0.04 8.98
N LYS A 58 3.91 -1.28 9.46
CA LYS A 58 5.18 -1.75 10.03
C LYS A 58 6.29 -1.74 8.98
N THR A 59 6.02 -2.25 7.78
CA THR A 59 7.00 -2.26 6.67
C THR A 59 7.46 -0.85 6.32
N MET A 60 6.55 0.11 6.21
CA MET A 60 6.90 1.53 5.99
C MET A 60 7.74 2.09 7.14
N ASN A 61 7.35 1.81 8.39
CA ASN A 61 8.08 2.26 9.56
C ASN A 61 9.51 1.70 9.58
N ASP A 62 9.69 0.42 9.29
CA ASP A 62 11.00 -0.23 9.26
C ASP A 62 11.88 0.35 8.15
N LEU A 63 11.32 0.63 6.96
CA LEU A 63 12.04 1.26 5.86
C LEU A 63 12.47 2.71 6.15
N LEU A 64 11.66 3.46 6.89
CA LEU A 64 12.03 4.82 7.33
C LEU A 64 13.19 4.80 8.33
N HIS A 65 13.19 3.84 9.26
CA HIS A 65 14.21 3.75 10.31
C HIS A 65 15.51 3.07 9.85
N THR A 66 15.48 2.32 8.74
CA THR A 66 16.66 1.63 8.18
C THR A 66 17.43 2.45 7.13
N ARG A 67 16.86 3.55 6.63
CA ARG A 67 17.55 4.53 5.80
C ARG A 67 18.30 5.53 6.70
N LYS A 68 19.55 5.21 7.07
CA LYS A 68 20.49 6.17 7.68
C LYS A 68 21.22 6.99 6.61
#